data_AF-A0A942BV67-F1
#
_entry.id   AF-A0A942BV67-F1
#
_cell.length_a   1.000
_cell.length_b   1.000
_cell.length_c   1.000
_cell.angle_alpha   90.00
_cell.angle_beta   90.00
_cell.angle_gamma   90.00
#
_symmetry.space_group_name_H-M   'P 1'
#
loop_
_entity.id
_entity.type
_entity.pdbx_description
1 polymer ?
#
loop_
_entity_poly.entity_id
_entity_poly.type
_entity_poly.pdbx_seq_one_letter_code
_entity_poly.pdbx_strand_id
1 'polypeptide(L)'
;GIAKSIRQAKPTDGLFGDDRSDEDQLGASYPELEWAMALRDANAGAGLSPLTARQREVLAIYDRLHTANAHKWKAVPVCVIPEELRR
;
A
#
# COMPACT_ATOMS: atom_id res chain seq x y z
N GLY A 1 19.28 -22.31 -5.53
CA GLY A 1 17.87 -21.85 -5.59
C GLY A 1 17.31 -21.76 -4.19
N ILE A 2 16.29 -20.93 -3.96
CA ILE A 2 15.66 -20.72 -2.63
C ILE A 2 14.86 -21.98 -2.22
N ALA A 3 14.92 -22.35 -0.94
CA ALA A 3 14.21 -23.51 -0.38
C ALA A 3 12.68 -23.40 -0.54
N LYS A 4 12.00 -24.52 -0.83
CA LYS A 4 10.53 -24.56 -1.01
C LYS A 4 9.77 -24.11 0.26
N SER A 5 10.29 -24.43 1.44
CA SER A 5 9.71 -24.02 2.72
C SER A 5 9.60 -22.50 2.85
N ILE A 6 10.61 -21.76 2.37
CA ILE A 6 10.61 -20.29 2.40
C ILE A 6 9.59 -19.71 1.40
N ARG A 7 9.41 -20.35 0.24
CA ARG A 7 8.47 -19.90 -0.79
C ARG A 7 7.00 -20.17 -0.46
N GLN A 8 6.72 -21.08 0.46
CA GLN A 8 5.38 -21.53 0.82
C GLN A 8 4.91 -21.01 2.19
N ALA A 9 5.81 -20.43 2.98
CA ALA A 9 5.46 -19.84 4.26
C ALA A 9 4.47 -18.68 4.05
N LYS A 10 3.45 -18.59 4.92
CA LYS A 10 2.48 -17.50 4.92
C LYS A 10 3.22 -16.20 5.27
N PRO A 11 2.97 -15.07 4.56
CA PRO A 11 3.52 -13.78 4.94
C PRO A 11 3.02 -13.38 6.33
N THR A 12 3.95 -13.16 7.26
CA THR A 12 3.67 -12.71 8.62
C THR A 12 4.74 -11.70 9.04
N ASP A 13 4.33 -10.58 9.62
CA ASP A 13 5.23 -9.56 10.20
C ASP A 13 6.10 -10.09 11.38
N GLY A 14 5.73 -11.22 12.00
CA GLY A 14 6.52 -11.87 13.06
C GLY A 14 6.63 -11.07 14.36
N LEU A 15 5.94 -9.94 14.47
CA LEU A 15 5.95 -9.04 15.63
C LEU A 15 4.98 -9.46 16.75
N PHE A 16 4.02 -10.34 16.47
CA PHE A 16 3.05 -10.84 17.45
C PHE A 16 3.08 -12.37 17.45
N GLY A 17 2.97 -12.98 18.65
CA GLY A 17 2.90 -14.45 18.80
C GLY A 17 1.54 -15.05 18.42
N ASP A 18 0.70 -14.27 17.75
CA ASP A 18 -0.62 -14.65 17.28
C ASP A 18 -0.57 -14.74 15.75
N ASP A 19 -1.16 -15.79 15.16
CA ASP A 19 -1.02 -16.23 13.75
C ASP A 19 -1.65 -15.28 12.70
N ARG A 20 -1.83 -14.01 13.06
CA ARG A 20 -2.38 -12.96 12.20
C ARG A 20 -1.46 -12.73 11.02
N SER A 21 -1.98 -12.94 9.82
CA SER A 21 -1.22 -12.67 8.60
C SER A 21 -1.39 -11.23 8.14
N ASP A 22 -0.45 -10.78 7.31
CA ASP A 22 -0.43 -9.41 6.79
C ASP A 22 -1.74 -9.07 6.04
N GLU A 23 -2.33 -10.04 5.33
CA GLU A 23 -3.59 -9.89 4.61
C GLU A 23 -4.79 -9.64 5.55
N ASP A 24 -4.80 -10.28 6.73
CA ASP A 24 -5.84 -10.08 7.74
C ASP A 24 -5.73 -8.68 8.37
N GLN A 25 -4.51 -8.14 8.50
CA GLN A 25 -4.30 -6.80 9.04
C GLN A 25 -4.65 -5.69 8.04
N LEU A 26 -4.37 -5.93 6.75
CA LEU A 26 -4.61 -5.00 5.67
C LEU A 26 -6.07 -5.03 5.18
N GLY A 27 -6.77 -6.15 5.34
CA GLY A 27 -8.15 -6.37 4.86
C GLY A 27 -8.23 -6.66 3.36
N ALA A 28 -7.10 -6.92 2.71
CA ALA A 28 -6.97 -7.22 1.30
C ALA A 28 -5.80 -8.19 1.07
N SER A 29 -5.93 -9.04 0.07
CA SER A 29 -4.87 -9.96 -0.33
C SER A 29 -3.77 -9.26 -1.13
N TYR A 30 -2.57 -9.84 -1.17
CA TYR A 30 -1.46 -9.28 -1.97
C TYR A 30 -1.83 -9.09 -3.46
N PRO A 31 -2.44 -10.07 -4.17
CA PRO A 31 -2.82 -9.88 -5.57
C PRO A 31 -3.82 -8.73 -5.78
N GLU A 32 -4.72 -8.50 -4.81
CA GLU A 32 -5.68 -7.40 -4.85
C GLU A 32 -4.99 -6.04 -4.71
N LEU A 33 -4.00 -5.93 -3.82
CA LEU A 33 -3.23 -4.71 -3.64
C LEU A 33 -2.29 -4.43 -4.81
N GLU A 34 -1.66 -5.46 -5.39
CA GLU A 34 -0.86 -5.34 -6.61
C GLU A 34 -1.68 -4.82 -7.79
N TRP A 35 -2.91 -5.32 -7.95
CA TRP A 35 -3.85 -4.80 -8.93
C TRP A 35 -4.17 -3.31 -8.69
N ALA A 36 -4.45 -2.91 -7.44
CA ALA A 36 -4.74 -1.52 -7.11
C ALA A 36 -3.54 -0.59 -7.33
N MET A 37 -2.32 -1.05 -7.02
CA MET A 37 -1.06 -0.36 -7.32
C MET A 37 -0.89 -0.15 -8.82
N ALA A 38 -0.99 -1.22 -9.62
CA ALA A 38 -0.84 -1.14 -11.07
C ALA A 38 -1.87 -0.20 -11.70
N LEU A 39 -3.11 -0.19 -11.18
CA LEU A 39 -4.16 0.72 -11.64
C LEU A 39 -3.82 2.19 -11.35
N ARG A 40 -3.20 2.50 -10.20
CA ARG A 40 -2.82 3.85 -9.79
C ARG A 40 -1.54 4.34 -10.46
N ASP A 41 -0.56 3.45 -10.67
CA ASP A 41 0.72 3.76 -11.31
C ASP A 41 0.62 3.96 -12.82
N ALA A 42 -0.33 3.29 -13.48
CA ALA A 42 -0.50 3.39 -14.92
C ALA A 42 -0.84 4.81 -15.41
N ASN A 43 -1.12 5.79 -14.52
CA ASN A 43 -1.47 7.20 -14.81
C ASN A 43 -2.58 7.39 -15.86
N ALA A 44 -3.21 6.30 -16.27
CA ALA A 44 -4.36 6.30 -17.12
C ALA A 44 -5.53 6.61 -16.21
N GLY A 45 -6.35 7.56 -16.62
CA GLY A 45 -7.76 7.53 -16.24
C GLY A 45 -8.38 6.23 -16.76
N ALA A 46 -8.08 5.10 -16.13
CA ALA A 46 -8.84 3.86 -16.19
C ALA A 46 -10.16 4.06 -15.41
N GLY A 47 -10.82 5.19 -15.68
CA GLY A 47 -12.25 5.24 -15.62
C GLY A 47 -12.79 4.30 -16.69
N LEU A 48 -13.97 3.78 -16.40
CA LEU A 48 -14.97 3.30 -17.36
C LEU A 48 -15.13 1.79 -17.54
N SER A 49 -14.33 0.92 -16.90
CA SER A 49 -14.84 -0.44 -16.63
C SER A 49 -15.58 -0.41 -15.29
N PRO A 50 -16.84 -0.88 -15.22
CA PRO A 50 -17.55 -0.93 -13.96
C PRO A 50 -16.79 -1.86 -13.02
N LEU A 51 -16.09 -1.26 -12.05
CA LEU A 51 -15.42 -2.01 -11.00
C LEU A 51 -16.45 -2.87 -10.27
N THR A 52 -16.04 -4.05 -9.82
CA THR A 52 -16.87 -4.83 -8.91
C THR A 52 -16.95 -4.13 -7.54
N ALA A 53 -17.91 -4.54 -6.70
CA ALA A 53 -17.99 -4.03 -5.34
C ALA A 53 -16.69 -4.29 -4.55
N ARG A 54 -16.10 -5.49 -4.72
CA ARG A 54 -14.82 -5.86 -4.08
C ARG A 54 -13.65 -5.03 -4.58
N GLN A 55 -13.54 -4.80 -5.88
CA GLN A 55 -12.48 -3.97 -6.45
C GLN A 55 -12.54 -2.53 -5.96
N ARG A 56 -13.74 -1.96 -5.78
CA ARG A 56 -13.90 -0.62 -5.17
C ARG A 56 -13.44 -0.59 -3.72
N GLU A 57 -13.78 -1.61 -2.95
CA GLU A 57 -13.36 -1.73 -1.55
C GLU A 57 -11.84 -1.84 -1.45
N VAL A 58 -11.23 -2.72 -2.24
CA VAL A 58 -9.77 -2.89 -2.30
C VAL A 58 -9.07 -1.59 -2.70
N LEU A 59 -9.60 -0.87 -3.70
CA LEU A 59 -9.03 0.41 -4.14
C LEU A 59 -9.12 1.46 -3.01
N ALA A 60 -10.25 1.52 -2.30
CA ALA A 60 -10.42 2.42 -1.16
C ALA A 60 -9.47 2.07 0.00
N ILE A 61 -9.26 0.78 0.28
CA ILE A 61 -8.27 0.31 1.26
C ILE A 61 -6.87 0.76 0.84
N TYR A 62 -6.50 0.51 -0.42
CA TYR A 62 -5.21 0.89 -0.98
C TYR A 62 -4.98 2.40 -0.87
N ASP A 63 -5.90 3.23 -1.36
CA ASP A 63 -5.75 4.69 -1.38
C ASP A 63 -5.58 5.27 0.03
N ARG A 64 -6.38 4.76 0.99
CA ARG A 64 -6.31 5.15 2.39
C ARG A 64 -4.93 4.83 2.96
N LEU A 65 -4.46 3.60 2.78
CA LEU A 65 -3.17 3.15 3.30
C LEU A 65 -2.00 3.84 2.60
N HIS A 66 -2.06 4.01 1.29
CA HIS A 66 -1.04 4.67 0.49
C HIS A 66 -0.88 6.14 0.91
N THR A 67 -1.99 6.86 1.09
CA THR A 67 -1.98 8.26 1.53
C THR A 67 -1.48 8.38 2.97
N ALA A 68 -1.99 7.56 3.89
CA ALA A 68 -1.57 7.59 5.29
C ALA A 68 -0.09 7.26 5.46
N ASN A 69 0.43 6.31 4.69
CA ASN A 69 1.84 5.91 4.72
C ASN A 69 2.74 6.74 3.80
N ALA A 70 2.24 7.79 3.14
CA ALA A 70 3.03 8.60 2.23
C ALA A 70 4.27 9.22 2.91
N HIS A 71 4.21 9.46 4.22
CA HIS A 71 5.35 9.93 5.03
C HIS A 71 6.51 8.91 5.13
N LYS A 72 6.28 7.63 4.83
CA LYS A 72 7.32 6.59 4.78
C LYS A 72 8.01 6.52 3.42
N TRP A 73 7.42 7.15 2.40
CA TRP A 73 7.88 7.08 1.01
C TRP A 73 8.38 8.43 0.49
N LYS A 74 7.78 9.53 0.94
CA LYS A 74 8.21 10.89 0.61
C LYS A 74 9.34 11.31 1.52
N ALA A 75 10.23 12.15 0.99
CA ALA A 75 11.26 12.77 1.79
C ALA A 75 10.64 13.50 3.00
N VAL A 76 11.36 13.49 4.12
CA VAL A 76 10.95 14.17 5.34
C VAL A 76 10.61 15.63 4.99
N PRO A 77 9.40 16.10 5.32
CA PRO A 77 9.00 17.45 4.95
C PRO A 77 9.89 18.46 5.67
N VAL A 78 10.58 19.30 4.89
CA VAL A 78 11.41 20.39 5.40
C VAL A 78 10.67 21.72 5.25
N CYS A 79 10.67 22.52 6.31
CA CYS A 79 10.17 23.89 6.23
C CYS A 79 11.25 24.76 5.59
N VAL A 80 11.00 25.20 4.35
CA VAL A 80 11.82 26.22 3.71
C VAL A 80 11.34 27.57 4.18
N ILE A 81 12.14 28.23 5.02
CA ILE A 81 11.85 29.58 5.50
C ILE A 81 12.21 30.57 4.38
N PRO A 82 11.27 31.40 3.92
CA PRO A 82 11.53 32.45 2.94
C PRO A 82 12.65 33.39 3.41
N GLU A 83 13.45 33.88 2.47
CA GLU A 83 14.65 34.65 2.77
C GLU A 83 14.31 35.97 3.49
N GLU A 84 13.12 36.53 3.24
CA GLU A 84 12.65 37.75 3.93
C GLU A 84 12.38 37.53 5.43
N LEU A 85 12.21 36.26 5.84
CA LEU A 85 11.96 35.86 7.22
C LEU A 85 13.22 35.28 7.91
N ARG A 86 14.31 35.05 7.15
CA ARG A 86 15.61 34.67 7.70
C ARG A 86 16.34 35.95 8.12
N ARG A 87 16.22 36.29 9.40
CA ARG A 87 17.00 37.36 10.04
C ARG A 87 18.47 36.98 10.20
#